data_AF-A0A976Q9S2-F1
#
_entry.id   AF-A0A976Q9S2-F1
#
_cell.length_a   1.000
_cell.length_b   1.000
_cell.length_c   1.000
_cell.angle_alpha   90.00
_cell.angle_beta   90.00
_cell.angle_gamma   90.00
#
_symmetry.space_group_name_H-M   'P 1'
#
loop_
_entity.id
_entity.type
_entity.pdbx_description
1 polymer ?
#
loop_
_entity_poly.entity_id
_entity_poly.type
_entity_poly.pdbx_seq_one_letter_code
_entity_poly.pdbx_strand_id
1 'polypeptide(L)'
;MRITVNRKGDRIYPDPKRVITRFFEHSEIRAKSIIQKILDMNENEAENALNMGLREFAKRHRNITKIFMINFSKTIHYINELTGSHEKMSQIKRLLIGSFFTMEYSIESAALFNPSIVEHPDQNELEEGQKRIIVSFRATGESHISSIVFRSGIIDKDLNLQFDPRGNYFGEAEIIKGYEYDKKEFIVILHEHDIFNDISTDILNQLGDFFFYTDLSDTIKKAQDTKKLNLDQQKTLKQMMWLAKSHYEIDFSQDTDISERIIFPVSKTESNGIE
;
A
#
# COMPACT_ATOMS: atom_id res chain seq x y z
N MET A 1 -21.31 -25.36 28.62
CA MET A 1 -20.94 -24.24 29.52
C MET A 1 -21.65 -22.99 29.01
N ARG A 2 -22.46 -22.29 29.83
CA ARG A 2 -23.01 -20.99 29.44
C ARG A 2 -21.97 -19.93 29.75
N ILE A 3 -21.46 -19.26 28.71
CA ILE A 3 -20.53 -18.15 28.87
C ILE A 3 -21.35 -16.91 29.21
N THR A 4 -21.11 -16.32 30.38
CA THR A 4 -21.71 -15.03 30.75
C THR A 4 -20.97 -13.93 29.98
N VAL A 5 -21.68 -13.22 29.11
CA VAL A 5 -21.11 -12.13 28.30
C VAL A 5 -21.58 -10.80 28.87
N ASN A 6 -20.65 -9.97 29.38
CA ASN A 6 -20.93 -8.60 29.76
C ASN A 6 -20.50 -7.66 28.62
N ARG A 7 -21.48 -7.07 27.90
CA ARG A 7 -21.20 -6.18 26.76
C ARG A 7 -20.96 -4.75 27.25
N LYS A 8 -19.77 -4.22 27.00
CA LYS A 8 -19.45 -2.80 27.19
C LYS A 8 -20.13 -1.94 26.11
N GLY A 9 -20.35 -0.67 26.41
CA GLY A 9 -21.05 0.27 25.53
C GLY A 9 -20.19 0.88 24.42
N ASP A 10 -18.87 0.65 24.46
CA ASP A 10 -17.91 1.24 23.55
C ASP A 10 -18.14 0.81 22.10
N ARG A 11 -18.06 1.78 21.19
CA ARG A 11 -18.26 1.56 19.75
C ARG A 11 -17.11 2.14 18.95
N ILE A 12 -16.66 1.36 17.98
CA ILE A 12 -15.58 1.73 17.08
C ILE A 12 -16.20 2.08 15.74
N TYR A 13 -16.06 3.34 15.34
CA TYR A 13 -16.55 3.84 14.06
C TYR A 13 -15.40 4.05 13.06
N PRO A 14 -15.68 3.86 11.76
CA PRO A 14 -14.79 4.27 10.68
C PRO A 14 -14.59 5.79 10.71
N ASP A 15 -13.48 6.25 10.15
CA ASP A 15 -13.13 7.67 10.09
C ASP A 15 -12.70 8.09 8.68
N PRO A 16 -13.58 8.78 7.94
CA PRO A 16 -13.28 9.19 6.57
C PRO A 16 -12.18 10.25 6.48
N LYS A 17 -11.73 10.81 7.61
CA LYS A 17 -10.58 11.73 7.65
C LYS A 17 -9.24 10.99 7.62
N ARG A 18 -9.24 9.68 7.83
CA ARG A 18 -8.04 8.85 7.67
C ARG A 18 -7.81 8.66 6.18
N VAL A 19 -6.85 9.42 5.65
CA VAL A 19 -6.54 9.47 4.23
C VAL A 19 -5.07 9.17 3.98
N ILE A 20 -4.78 8.51 2.86
CA ILE A 20 -3.42 8.34 2.32
C ILE A 20 -3.30 9.10 0.99
N THR A 21 -2.08 9.44 0.58
CA THR A 21 -1.85 9.99 -0.75
C THR A 21 -1.76 8.90 -1.81
N ARG A 22 -2.38 9.13 -2.97
CA ARG A 22 -2.20 8.27 -4.16
C ARG A 22 -1.87 9.11 -5.38
N PHE A 23 -1.30 8.46 -6.39
CA PHE A 23 -1.13 9.07 -7.71
C PHE A 23 -2.50 9.23 -8.36
N PHE A 24 -2.82 10.46 -8.75
CA PHE A 24 -4.04 10.78 -9.46
C PHE A 24 -3.78 10.73 -10.96
N GLU A 25 -4.18 9.62 -11.58
CA GLU A 25 -4.02 9.42 -13.01
C GLU A 25 -5.10 10.16 -13.79
N HIS A 26 -4.66 11.12 -14.61
CA HIS A 26 -5.52 11.84 -15.53
C HIS A 26 -5.48 11.19 -16.92
N SER A 27 -6.54 11.37 -17.72
CA SER A 27 -6.45 11.08 -19.17
C SER A 27 -5.29 11.86 -19.79
N GLU A 28 -4.62 11.30 -20.78
CA GLU A 28 -3.46 11.93 -21.45
C GLU A 28 -3.72 13.39 -21.86
N ILE A 29 -4.86 13.67 -22.51
CA ILE A 29 -5.25 15.02 -22.94
C ILE A 29 -5.30 15.98 -21.75
N ARG A 30 -5.91 15.53 -20.63
CA ARG A 30 -6.04 16.32 -19.42
C ARG A 30 -4.68 16.51 -18.72
N ALA A 31 -3.87 15.46 -18.65
CA ALA A 31 -2.53 15.49 -18.06
C ALA A 31 -1.66 16.53 -18.78
N LYS A 32 -1.57 16.46 -20.11
CA LYS A 32 -0.85 17.42 -20.94
C LYS A 32 -1.38 18.85 -20.77
N SER A 33 -2.70 19.03 -20.72
CA SER A 33 -3.31 20.35 -20.48
C SER A 33 -2.94 20.96 -19.13
N ILE A 34 -2.92 20.16 -18.05
CA ILE A 34 -2.51 20.62 -16.71
C ILE A 34 -1.03 21.00 -16.73
N ILE A 35 -0.18 20.13 -17.28
CA ILE A 35 1.26 20.36 -17.37
C ILE A 35 1.55 21.64 -18.16
N GLN A 36 0.91 21.83 -19.32
CA GLN A 36 1.09 23.03 -20.14
C GLN A 36 0.76 24.31 -19.36
N LYS A 37 -0.37 24.33 -18.63
CA LYS A 37 -0.73 25.49 -17.80
C LYS A 37 0.33 25.82 -16.75
N ILE A 38 0.97 24.82 -16.16
CA ILE A 38 2.04 25.02 -15.17
C ILE A 38 3.34 25.46 -15.86
N LEU A 39 3.63 24.95 -17.06
CA LEU A 39 4.75 25.40 -17.88
C LEU A 39 4.63 26.89 -18.21
N ASP A 40 3.42 27.34 -18.54
CA ASP A 40 3.13 28.74 -18.92
C ASP A 40 3.15 29.72 -17.73
N MET A 41 3.07 29.24 -16.48
CA MET A 41 3.21 30.08 -15.29
C MET A 41 4.62 30.67 -15.18
N ASN A 42 4.74 31.90 -14.69
CA ASN A 42 6.03 32.38 -14.21
C ASN A 42 6.40 31.73 -12.85
N GLU A 43 7.65 31.89 -12.41
CA GLU A 43 8.13 31.23 -11.18
C GLU A 43 7.34 31.68 -9.93
N ASN A 44 7.00 32.97 -9.82
CA ASN A 44 6.26 33.49 -8.66
C ASN A 44 4.83 32.93 -8.61
N GLU A 45 4.16 32.80 -9.76
CA GLU A 45 2.84 32.16 -9.86
C GLU A 45 2.89 30.69 -9.44
N ALA A 46 3.89 29.96 -9.94
CA ALA A 46 4.09 28.56 -9.60
C ALA A 46 4.40 28.37 -8.11
N GLU A 47 5.23 29.24 -7.52
CA GLU A 47 5.56 29.20 -6.11
C GLU A 47 4.35 29.46 -5.21
N ASN A 48 3.54 30.47 -5.56
CA ASN A 48 2.31 30.78 -4.81
C ASN A 48 1.31 29.62 -4.85
N ALA A 49 1.13 29.00 -6.03
CA ALA A 49 0.27 27.82 -6.18
C ALA A 49 0.80 26.61 -5.39
N LEU A 50 2.12 26.37 -5.42
CA LEU A 50 2.76 25.30 -4.67
C LEU A 50 2.58 25.50 -3.16
N ASN A 51 2.82 26.71 -2.65
CA ASN A 51 2.69 27.03 -1.24
C ASN A 51 1.25 26.84 -0.74
N MET A 52 0.24 27.09 -1.58
CA MET A 52 -1.14 26.78 -1.26
C MET A 52 -1.34 25.26 -1.11
N GLY A 53 -0.87 24.46 -2.08
CA GLY A 53 -0.94 23.01 -1.99
C GLY A 53 -0.21 22.44 -0.77
N LEU A 54 1.01 22.91 -0.49
CA LEU A 54 1.78 22.47 0.67
C LEU A 54 1.04 22.71 1.99
N ARG A 55 0.37 23.86 2.16
CA ARG A 55 -0.39 24.17 3.38
C ARG A 55 -1.56 23.22 3.61
N GLU A 56 -2.24 22.80 2.55
CA GLU A 56 -3.39 21.88 2.63
C GLU A 56 -2.97 20.45 2.99
N PHE A 57 -1.81 20.00 2.50
CA PHE A 57 -1.31 18.64 2.75
C PHE A 57 -0.44 18.54 4.02
N ALA A 58 0.30 19.58 4.41
CA ALA A 58 1.27 19.52 5.51
C ALA A 58 0.64 19.19 6.87
N LYS A 59 -0.66 19.44 7.05
CA LYS A 59 -1.39 19.07 8.29
C LYS A 59 -1.70 17.58 8.41
N ARG A 60 -1.66 16.84 7.30
CA ARG A 60 -2.18 15.46 7.19
C ARG A 60 -1.14 14.46 6.69
N HIS A 61 -0.10 14.93 6.02
CA HIS A 61 0.91 14.07 5.40
C HIS A 61 2.31 14.49 5.79
N ARG A 62 3.08 13.55 6.33
CA ARG A 62 4.52 13.73 6.53
C ARG A 62 5.23 13.71 5.18
N ASN A 63 6.26 14.53 5.02
CA ASN A 63 7.15 14.53 3.86
C ASN A 63 6.42 14.66 2.49
N ILE A 64 5.36 15.46 2.40
CA ILE A 64 4.55 15.59 1.18
C ILE A 64 5.36 15.98 -0.07
N THR A 65 6.45 16.74 0.10
CA THR A 65 7.35 17.09 -1.01
C THR A 65 8.03 15.87 -1.64
N LYS A 66 8.39 14.84 -0.84
CA LYS A 66 8.90 13.55 -1.36
C LYS A 66 7.83 12.88 -2.23
N ILE A 67 6.58 12.89 -1.78
CA ILE A 67 5.44 12.29 -2.50
C ILE A 67 5.18 13.04 -3.82
N PHE A 68 5.18 14.38 -3.79
CA PHE A 68 5.05 15.18 -5.01
C PHE A 68 6.16 14.88 -6.01
N MET A 69 7.41 14.73 -5.58
CA MET A 69 8.51 14.35 -6.48
C MET A 69 8.35 12.93 -7.06
N ILE A 70 7.86 11.97 -6.28
CA ILE A 70 7.55 10.61 -6.77
C ILE A 70 6.42 10.65 -7.81
N ASN A 71 5.39 11.48 -7.59
CA ASN A 71 4.29 11.60 -8.53
C ASN A 71 4.70 12.39 -9.79
N PHE A 72 5.58 13.38 -9.65
CA PHE A 72 6.21 14.07 -10.78
C PHE A 72 6.96 13.10 -11.70
N SER A 73 7.74 12.15 -11.14
CA SER A 73 8.53 11.23 -11.98
C SER A 73 7.65 10.36 -12.89
N LYS A 74 6.42 10.05 -12.47
CA LYS A 74 5.41 9.33 -13.27
C LYS A 74 4.81 10.17 -14.42
N THR A 75 5.09 11.47 -14.47
CA THR A 75 4.60 12.41 -15.51
C THR A 75 5.67 12.81 -16.52
N ILE A 76 6.92 12.34 -16.35
CA ILE A 76 8.07 12.77 -17.16
C ILE A 76 7.86 12.54 -18.66
N HIS A 77 7.18 11.46 -19.06
CA HIS A 77 6.90 11.19 -20.48
C HIS A 77 6.04 12.30 -21.11
N TYR A 78 4.96 12.72 -20.45
CA TYR A 78 4.14 13.83 -20.92
C TYR A 78 4.93 15.14 -21.02
N ILE A 79 5.83 15.39 -20.08
CA ILE A 79 6.67 16.59 -20.08
C ILE A 79 7.65 16.56 -21.26
N ASN A 80 8.36 15.45 -21.44
CA ASN A 80 9.32 15.30 -22.52
C ASN A 80 8.65 15.43 -23.91
N GLU A 81 7.42 14.96 -24.07
CA GLU A 81 6.65 15.16 -25.30
C GLU A 81 6.30 16.64 -25.56
N LEU A 82 6.05 17.42 -24.51
CA LEU A 82 5.71 18.84 -24.62
C LEU A 82 6.92 19.75 -24.76
N THR A 83 8.04 19.45 -24.08
CA THR A 83 9.20 20.35 -23.95
C THR A 83 10.49 19.80 -24.53
N GLY A 84 10.51 18.55 -25.00
CA GLY A 84 11.69 17.81 -25.43
C GLY A 84 12.56 17.28 -24.29
N SER A 85 12.61 17.97 -23.14
CA SER A 85 13.29 17.50 -21.92
C SER A 85 12.75 18.19 -20.66
N HIS A 86 12.61 17.41 -19.59
CA HIS A 86 12.23 17.89 -18.25
C HIS A 86 13.42 18.47 -17.45
N GLU A 87 14.67 18.31 -17.90
CA GLU A 87 15.86 18.65 -17.11
C GLU A 87 15.95 20.14 -16.76
N LYS A 88 15.54 21.01 -17.68
CA LYS A 88 15.57 22.47 -17.50
C LYS A 88 14.45 23.02 -16.61
N MET A 89 13.55 22.17 -16.12
CA MET A 89 12.43 22.59 -15.29
C MET A 89 12.86 22.88 -13.85
N SER A 90 12.42 24.03 -13.32
CA SER A 90 12.67 24.43 -11.93
C SER A 90 12.07 23.45 -10.93
N GLN A 91 12.69 23.35 -9.76
CA GLN A 91 12.21 22.46 -8.69
C GLN A 91 10.78 22.80 -8.25
N ILE A 92 10.41 24.09 -8.26
CA ILE A 92 9.07 24.58 -7.91
C ILE A 92 8.03 24.00 -8.87
N LYS A 93 8.25 24.09 -10.19
CA LYS A 93 7.34 23.54 -11.18
C LYS A 93 7.25 22.01 -11.11
N ARG A 94 8.36 21.32 -10.83
CA ARG A 94 8.36 19.86 -10.63
C ARG A 94 7.47 19.45 -9.46
N LEU A 95 7.61 20.12 -8.31
CA LEU A 95 6.77 19.90 -7.13
C LEU A 95 5.30 20.26 -7.40
N LEU A 96 5.05 21.38 -8.09
CA LEU A 96 3.69 21.81 -8.43
C LEU A 96 3.00 20.79 -9.33
N ILE A 97 3.66 20.33 -10.41
CA ILE A 97 3.13 19.24 -11.24
C ILE A 97 2.85 18.02 -10.38
N GLY A 98 3.82 17.57 -9.58
CA GLY A 98 3.61 16.45 -8.65
C GLY A 98 2.38 16.59 -7.77
N SER A 99 2.09 17.79 -7.28
CA SER A 99 0.92 18.08 -6.45
C SER A 99 -0.41 17.92 -7.20
N PHE A 100 -0.51 18.34 -8.47
CA PHE A 100 -1.73 18.19 -9.28
C PHE A 100 -2.04 16.73 -9.69
N PHE A 101 -1.03 15.86 -9.58
CA PHE A 101 -1.13 14.42 -9.79
C PHE A 101 -1.13 13.66 -8.47
N THR A 102 -1.41 14.33 -7.35
CA THR A 102 -1.58 13.72 -6.04
C THR A 102 -3.03 13.89 -5.59
N MET A 103 -3.65 12.80 -5.17
CA MET A 103 -4.97 12.82 -4.53
C MET A 103 -4.90 12.18 -3.14
N GLU A 104 -5.86 12.51 -2.30
CA GLU A 104 -6.11 11.78 -1.07
C GLU A 104 -7.13 10.67 -1.32
N TYR A 105 -6.97 9.57 -0.60
CA TYR A 105 -7.85 8.42 -0.62
C TYR A 105 -8.20 8.06 0.82
N SER A 106 -9.49 8.09 1.16
CA SER A 106 -9.96 7.69 2.48
C SER A 106 -9.94 6.18 2.64
N ILE A 107 -9.13 5.69 3.57
CA ILE A 107 -8.97 4.24 3.88
C ILE A 107 -10.10 3.69 4.73
N GLU A 108 -10.78 4.54 5.50
CA GLU A 108 -11.86 4.18 6.42
C GLU A 108 -13.14 4.97 6.11
N SER A 109 -13.56 5.00 4.83
CA SER A 109 -14.74 5.77 4.44
C SER A 109 -16.06 5.03 4.69
N ALA A 110 -16.07 3.70 4.60
CA ALA A 110 -17.30 2.92 4.61
C ALA A 110 -17.52 2.18 5.93
N ALA A 111 -16.57 1.32 6.34
CA ALA A 111 -16.77 0.45 7.49
C ALA A 111 -15.47 -0.16 8.03
N LEU A 112 -15.55 -0.68 9.25
CA LEU A 112 -14.53 -1.48 9.93
C LEU A 112 -15.10 -2.85 10.25
N PHE A 113 -14.34 -3.91 9.98
CA PHE A 113 -14.74 -5.31 10.17
C PHE A 113 -13.63 -6.13 10.82
N ASN A 114 -14.00 -7.34 11.25
CA ASN A 114 -13.08 -8.40 11.69
C ASN A 114 -11.97 -7.92 12.64
N PRO A 115 -12.32 -7.32 13.79
CA PRO A 115 -11.29 -6.94 14.75
C PRO A 115 -10.55 -8.18 15.25
N SER A 116 -9.22 -8.14 15.21
CA SER A 116 -8.36 -9.12 15.86
C SER A 116 -7.45 -8.42 16.86
N ILE A 117 -7.17 -9.06 17.99
CA ILE A 117 -6.46 -8.46 19.12
C ILE A 117 -5.30 -9.36 19.54
N VAL A 118 -4.14 -8.74 19.77
CA VAL A 118 -2.95 -9.39 20.33
C VAL A 118 -2.34 -8.52 21.43
N GLU A 119 -1.54 -9.15 22.29
CA GLU A 119 -0.73 -8.39 23.26
C GLU A 119 0.34 -7.60 22.51
N HIS A 120 0.54 -6.35 22.93
CA HIS A 120 1.64 -5.54 22.41
C HIS A 120 2.99 -6.15 22.87
N PRO A 121 4.03 -6.26 22.02
CA PRO A 121 5.31 -6.83 22.41
C PRO A 121 5.99 -6.09 23.58
N ASP A 122 5.78 -4.77 23.64
CA ASP A 122 6.17 -3.93 24.76
C ASP A 122 5.01 -3.77 25.76
N GLN A 123 5.26 -4.14 27.02
CA GLN A 123 4.34 -4.02 28.16
C GLN A 123 4.92 -3.14 29.27
N ASN A 124 5.95 -2.34 28.97
CA ASN A 124 6.53 -1.43 29.96
C ASN A 124 5.59 -0.25 30.28
N GLU A 125 5.83 0.38 31.43
CA GLU A 125 5.13 1.58 31.91
C GLU A 125 3.61 1.40 32.08
N LEU A 126 3.18 0.20 32.46
CA LEU A 126 1.78 -0.13 32.74
C LEU A 126 1.51 -0.21 34.25
N GLU A 127 0.30 0.16 34.65
CA GLU A 127 -0.17 -0.07 36.01
C GLU A 127 -0.51 -1.56 36.24
N GLU A 128 -0.56 -1.97 37.50
CA GLU A 128 -0.94 -3.34 37.85
C GLU A 128 -2.34 -3.69 37.31
N GLY A 129 -2.42 -4.80 36.57
CA GLY A 129 -3.66 -5.26 35.95
C GLY A 129 -3.98 -4.63 34.60
N GLN A 130 -3.11 -3.76 34.06
CA GLN A 130 -3.21 -3.27 32.68
C GLN A 130 -2.49 -4.19 31.69
N LYS A 131 -2.99 -4.21 30.46
CA LYS A 131 -2.37 -4.88 29.30
C LYS A 131 -2.39 -3.92 28.11
N ARG A 132 -1.22 -3.66 27.52
CA ARG A 132 -1.12 -2.95 26.24
C ARG A 132 -1.44 -3.92 25.10
N ILE A 133 -2.19 -3.47 24.11
CA ILE A 133 -2.68 -4.33 23.03
C ILE A 133 -2.47 -3.69 21.66
N ILE A 134 -2.51 -4.53 20.63
CA ILE A 134 -2.65 -4.11 19.24
C ILE A 134 -3.94 -4.73 18.72
N VAL A 135 -4.75 -3.90 18.05
CA VAL A 135 -5.99 -4.33 17.39
C VAL A 135 -5.90 -4.04 15.92
N SER A 136 -6.05 -5.06 15.07
CA SER A 136 -6.21 -4.88 13.64
C SER A 136 -7.69 -4.79 13.28
N PHE A 137 -8.00 -4.04 12.23
CA PHE A 137 -9.32 -4.00 11.61
C PHE A 137 -9.16 -4.12 10.10
N ARG A 138 -10.11 -4.80 9.47
CA ARG A 138 -10.33 -4.65 8.04
C ARG A 138 -11.12 -3.38 7.79
N ALA A 139 -10.47 -2.37 7.23
CA ALA A 139 -11.08 -1.11 6.83
C ALA A 139 -11.51 -1.16 5.37
N THR A 140 -12.70 -0.63 5.07
CA THR A 140 -13.16 -0.43 3.70
C THR A 140 -13.13 1.06 3.36
N GLY A 141 -12.26 1.40 2.41
CA GLY A 141 -12.08 2.75 1.91
C GLY A 141 -12.94 3.08 0.70
N GLU A 142 -12.59 4.17 0.03
CA GLU A 142 -13.26 4.60 -1.19
C GLU A 142 -13.23 3.51 -2.27
N SER A 143 -14.24 3.48 -3.13
CA SER A 143 -14.37 2.42 -4.15
C SER A 143 -14.40 0.99 -3.58
N HIS A 144 -14.71 0.84 -2.28
CA HIS A 144 -14.81 -0.42 -1.56
C HIS A 144 -13.52 -1.25 -1.48
N ILE A 145 -12.35 -0.62 -1.63
CA ILE A 145 -11.07 -1.32 -1.48
C ILE A 145 -10.82 -1.58 0.00
N SER A 146 -10.53 -2.84 0.33
CA SER A 146 -10.24 -3.25 1.71
C SER A 146 -8.76 -3.06 2.05
N SER A 147 -8.45 -2.62 3.27
CA SER A 147 -7.10 -2.47 3.81
C SER A 147 -7.05 -2.95 5.26
N ILE A 148 -5.89 -3.32 5.79
CA ILE A 148 -5.72 -3.59 7.21
C ILE A 148 -5.16 -2.35 7.91
N VAL A 149 -5.86 -1.91 8.94
CA VAL A 149 -5.46 -0.77 9.78
C VAL A 149 -5.27 -1.23 11.21
N PHE A 150 -4.35 -0.58 11.92
CA PHE A 150 -4.04 -0.95 13.30
C PHE A 150 -4.44 0.15 14.28
N ARG A 151 -4.71 -0.26 15.52
CA ARG A 151 -4.84 0.60 16.69
C ARG A 151 -4.02 -0.01 17.82
N SER A 152 -3.46 0.83 18.68
CA SER A 152 -2.91 0.40 19.96
C SER A 152 -3.69 1.07 21.08
N GLY A 153 -3.61 0.48 22.27
CA GLY A 153 -4.35 0.91 23.43
C GLY A 153 -4.08 0.02 24.63
N ILE A 154 -4.78 0.29 25.72
CA ILE A 154 -4.66 -0.41 26.99
C ILE A 154 -6.02 -0.98 27.39
N ILE A 155 -6.02 -2.22 27.85
CA ILE A 155 -7.13 -2.82 28.60
C ILE A 155 -6.77 -2.78 30.09
N ASP A 156 -7.64 -2.20 30.91
CA ASP A 156 -7.46 -2.16 32.36
C ASP A 156 -8.01 -3.40 33.08
N LYS A 157 -7.81 -3.46 34.40
CA LYS A 157 -8.28 -4.54 35.28
C LYS A 157 -9.81 -4.75 35.26
N ASP A 158 -10.57 -3.71 34.90
CA ASP A 158 -12.03 -3.70 34.83
C ASP A 158 -12.53 -3.98 33.39
N LEU A 159 -11.60 -4.39 32.51
CA LEU A 159 -11.79 -4.68 31.09
C LEU A 159 -12.32 -3.48 30.30
N ASN A 160 -11.98 -2.26 30.71
CA ASN A 160 -12.23 -1.07 29.91
C ASN A 160 -11.10 -0.93 28.89
N LEU A 161 -11.46 -0.66 27.64
CA LEU A 161 -10.54 -0.50 26.52
C LEU A 161 -10.37 0.98 26.20
N GLN A 162 -9.14 1.46 26.30
CA GLN A 162 -8.77 2.81 25.89
C GLN A 162 -7.78 2.73 24.73
N PHE A 163 -8.19 3.17 23.54
CA PHE A 163 -7.27 3.32 22.42
C PHE A 163 -6.43 4.58 22.56
N ASP A 164 -5.20 4.50 22.06
CA ASP A 164 -4.33 5.66 21.91
C ASP A 164 -4.97 6.68 20.95
N PRO A 165 -4.64 7.97 21.11
CA PRO A 165 -5.03 8.99 20.15
C PRO A 165 -4.62 8.59 18.74
N ARG A 166 -5.49 8.88 17.77
CA ARG A 166 -5.20 8.60 16.36
C ARG A 166 -4.06 9.52 15.91
N GLY A 167 -2.95 8.94 15.46
CA GLY A 167 -1.95 9.70 14.71
C GLY A 167 -2.60 10.36 13.50
N ASN A 168 -2.27 11.62 13.23
CA ASN A 168 -2.82 12.36 12.09
C ASN A 168 -2.03 12.09 10.79
N TYR A 169 -0.93 11.35 10.88
CA TYR A 169 0.02 11.18 9.78
C TYR A 169 0.11 9.72 9.40
N PHE A 170 -0.57 9.31 8.34
CA PHE A 170 -0.50 7.93 7.87
C PHE A 170 0.75 7.69 7.03
N GLY A 171 1.50 6.65 7.38
CA GLY A 171 2.54 6.09 6.53
C GLY A 171 2.02 4.82 5.88
N GLU A 172 1.85 4.83 4.55
CA GLU A 172 1.73 3.57 3.81
C GLU A 172 3.05 2.79 4.00
N ALA A 173 2.97 1.48 4.22
CA ALA A 173 4.16 0.65 4.31
C ALA A 173 5.00 0.82 3.04
N GLU A 174 6.32 0.96 3.18
CA GLU A 174 7.16 0.76 2.01
C GLU A 174 7.10 -0.74 1.71
N ILE A 175 6.40 -1.11 0.64
CA ILE A 175 6.45 -2.48 0.12
C ILE A 175 7.91 -2.75 -0.19
N ILE A 176 8.48 -3.79 0.43
CA ILE A 176 9.85 -4.19 0.14
C ILE A 176 9.87 -4.67 -1.30
N LYS A 177 10.31 -3.79 -2.20
CA LYS A 177 10.53 -4.12 -3.61
C LYS A 177 11.73 -5.03 -3.67
N GLY A 178 11.47 -6.31 -3.97
CA GLY A 178 12.50 -7.34 -4.04
C GLY A 178 12.37 -8.37 -2.93
N TYR A 179 11.15 -8.86 -2.69
CA TYR A 179 10.99 -10.11 -1.94
C TYR A 179 11.78 -11.20 -2.67
N GLU A 180 12.80 -11.71 -2.00
CA GLU A 180 13.60 -12.83 -2.46
C GLU A 180 12.89 -14.11 -2.01
N TYR A 181 12.31 -14.83 -2.97
CA TYR A 181 11.62 -16.08 -2.71
C TYR A 181 12.64 -17.19 -2.47
N ASP A 182 12.51 -17.92 -1.35
CA ASP A 182 13.15 -19.24 -1.20
C ASP A 182 12.37 -20.26 -2.05
N LYS A 183 13.05 -20.91 -2.99
CA LYS A 183 12.46 -21.92 -3.88
C LYS A 183 11.80 -23.06 -3.12
N LYS A 184 12.36 -23.49 -1.99
CA LYS A 184 11.80 -24.61 -1.20
C LYS A 184 10.48 -24.21 -0.56
N GLU A 185 10.40 -23.02 0.03
CA GLU A 185 9.15 -22.50 0.60
C GLU A 185 8.11 -22.30 -0.51
N PHE A 186 8.51 -21.72 -1.65
CA PHE A 186 7.61 -21.51 -2.77
C PHE A 186 7.03 -22.84 -3.31
N ILE A 187 7.83 -23.91 -3.35
CA ILE A 187 7.37 -25.26 -3.71
C ILE A 187 6.33 -25.77 -2.73
N VAL A 188 6.54 -25.60 -1.42
CA VAL A 188 5.56 -26.01 -0.38
C VAL A 188 4.22 -25.31 -0.63
N ILE A 189 4.25 -24.00 -0.85
CA ILE A 189 3.02 -23.22 -1.10
C ILE A 189 2.33 -23.67 -2.41
N LEU A 190 3.09 -23.96 -3.48
CA LEU A 190 2.51 -24.49 -4.72
C LEU A 190 1.82 -25.85 -4.52
N HIS A 191 2.34 -26.69 -3.62
CA HIS A 191 1.70 -27.94 -3.23
C HIS A 191 0.42 -27.70 -2.44
N GLU A 192 0.43 -26.79 -1.46
CA GLU A 192 -0.75 -26.46 -0.64
C GLU A 192 -1.93 -25.93 -1.46
N HIS A 193 -1.65 -25.30 -2.60
CA HIS A 193 -2.65 -24.74 -3.51
C HIS A 193 -2.99 -25.65 -4.72
N ASP A 194 -2.51 -26.89 -4.78
CA ASP A 194 -2.71 -27.83 -5.90
C ASP A 194 -2.23 -27.27 -7.27
N ILE A 195 -1.18 -26.42 -7.26
CA ILE A 195 -0.60 -25.82 -8.47
C ILE A 195 0.61 -26.63 -8.96
N PHE A 196 1.31 -27.33 -8.06
CA PHE A 196 2.57 -28.00 -8.38
C PHE A 196 2.40 -29.15 -9.39
N ASN A 197 3.06 -29.04 -10.54
CA ASN A 197 3.05 -30.02 -11.63
C ASN A 197 4.31 -29.92 -12.52
N ASP A 198 4.32 -30.61 -13.66
CA ASP A 198 5.46 -30.65 -14.58
C ASP A 198 5.86 -29.27 -15.11
N ILE A 199 4.89 -28.42 -15.49
CA ILE A 199 5.22 -27.09 -16.03
C ILE A 199 5.71 -26.16 -14.93
N SER A 200 5.20 -26.25 -13.70
CA SER A 200 5.76 -25.46 -12.59
C SER A 200 7.17 -25.91 -12.24
N THR A 201 7.44 -27.22 -12.29
CA THR A 201 8.78 -27.79 -12.07
C THR A 201 9.76 -27.30 -13.12
N ASP A 202 9.37 -27.30 -14.40
CA ASP A 202 10.15 -26.76 -15.51
C ASP A 202 10.53 -25.28 -15.31
N ILE A 203 9.60 -24.48 -14.80
CA ILE A 203 9.86 -23.06 -14.50
C ILE A 203 10.82 -22.93 -13.32
N LEU A 204 10.56 -23.64 -12.21
CA LEU A 204 11.37 -23.54 -10.99
C LEU A 204 12.81 -24.03 -11.19
N ASN A 205 13.04 -25.02 -12.05
CA ASN A 205 14.37 -25.50 -12.40
C ASN A 205 15.23 -24.47 -13.15
N GLN A 206 14.61 -23.46 -13.75
CA GLN A 206 15.32 -22.35 -14.42
C GLN A 206 15.66 -21.20 -13.45
N LEU A 207 15.17 -21.25 -12.22
CA LEU A 207 15.39 -20.22 -11.20
C LEU A 207 16.49 -20.65 -10.22
N GLY A 208 17.16 -19.66 -9.61
CA GLY A 208 18.08 -19.88 -8.49
C GLY A 208 17.35 -20.39 -7.25
N ASP A 209 18.09 -20.93 -6.27
CA ASP A 209 17.49 -21.36 -4.99
C ASP A 209 16.82 -20.21 -4.24
N PHE A 210 17.30 -19.00 -4.49
CA PHE A 210 16.65 -17.74 -4.19
C PHE A 210 16.39 -17.01 -5.51
N PHE A 211 15.21 -16.38 -5.66
CA PHE A 211 14.84 -15.67 -6.87
C PHE A 211 13.93 -14.49 -6.56
N PHE A 212 13.85 -13.50 -7.46
CA PHE A 212 12.91 -12.39 -7.35
C PHE A 212 11.69 -12.59 -8.23
N TYR A 213 10.65 -11.80 -7.98
CA TYR A 213 9.43 -11.79 -8.79
C TYR A 213 9.72 -11.57 -10.28
N THR A 214 10.70 -10.72 -10.60
CA THR A 214 11.14 -10.45 -11.98
C THR A 214 11.70 -11.70 -12.64
N ASP A 215 12.49 -12.50 -11.92
CA ASP A 215 13.09 -13.72 -12.45
C ASP A 215 12.01 -14.75 -12.79
N LEU A 216 11.03 -14.92 -11.91
CA LEU A 216 9.87 -15.78 -12.16
C LEU A 216 9.04 -15.28 -13.34
N SER A 217 8.72 -13.97 -13.36
CA SER A 217 7.93 -13.34 -14.42
C SER A 217 8.58 -13.50 -15.79
N ASP A 218 9.88 -13.26 -15.88
CA ASP A 218 10.64 -13.35 -17.13
C ASP A 218 10.78 -14.79 -17.61
N THR A 219 10.99 -15.73 -16.67
CA THR A 219 11.03 -17.17 -16.98
C THR A 219 9.68 -17.67 -17.50
N ILE A 220 8.58 -17.25 -16.87
CA ILE A 220 7.22 -17.59 -17.31
C ILE A 220 6.91 -16.98 -18.69
N LYS A 221 7.25 -15.71 -18.90
CA LYS A 221 7.06 -15.04 -20.19
C LYS A 221 7.85 -15.75 -21.30
N LYS A 222 9.11 -16.08 -21.04
CA LYS A 222 9.95 -16.85 -21.97
C LYS A 222 9.33 -18.21 -22.29
N ALA A 223 8.77 -18.91 -21.30
CA ALA A 223 8.08 -20.17 -21.54
C ALA A 223 6.81 -20.01 -22.39
N GLN A 224 6.05 -18.93 -22.19
CA GLN A 224 4.87 -18.61 -23.01
C GLN A 224 5.24 -18.28 -24.46
N ASP A 225 6.37 -17.60 -24.67
CA ASP A 225 6.84 -17.20 -26.00
C ASP A 225 7.48 -18.38 -26.77
N THR A 226 8.08 -19.34 -26.07
CA THR A 226 8.88 -20.41 -26.69
C THR A 226 8.18 -21.77 -26.75
N LYS A 227 7.23 -22.06 -25.86
CA LYS A 227 6.52 -23.35 -25.79
C LYS A 227 5.09 -23.19 -26.29
N LYS A 228 4.59 -24.19 -27.03
CA LYS A 228 3.15 -24.29 -27.33
C LYS A 228 2.43 -24.87 -26.12
N LEU A 229 2.00 -23.99 -25.21
CA LEU A 229 1.35 -24.36 -23.96
C LEU A 229 -0.12 -24.73 -24.16
N ASN A 230 -0.56 -25.83 -23.55
CA ASN A 230 -1.98 -26.16 -23.46
C ASN A 230 -2.70 -25.28 -22.41
N LEU A 231 -4.03 -25.38 -22.33
CA LEU A 231 -4.84 -24.55 -21.44
C LEU A 231 -4.50 -24.75 -19.95
N ASP A 232 -4.24 -25.98 -19.53
CA ASP A 232 -3.92 -26.31 -18.14
C ASP A 232 -2.54 -25.79 -17.72
N GLN A 233 -1.57 -25.85 -18.64
CA GLN A 233 -0.25 -25.27 -18.43
C GLN A 233 -0.33 -23.74 -18.33
N GLN A 234 -1.09 -23.09 -19.22
CA GLN A 234 -1.31 -21.64 -19.14
C GLN A 234 -2.00 -21.24 -17.84
N LYS A 235 -2.96 -22.04 -17.37
CA LYS A 235 -3.63 -21.85 -16.09
C LYS A 235 -2.64 -21.95 -14.93
N THR A 236 -1.79 -22.99 -14.93
CA THR A 236 -0.74 -23.18 -13.92
C THR A 236 0.19 -21.97 -13.85
N LEU A 237 0.71 -21.51 -15.00
CA LEU A 237 1.61 -20.35 -15.04
C LEU A 237 0.92 -19.07 -14.52
N LYS A 238 -0.36 -18.87 -14.84
CA LYS A 238 -1.14 -17.75 -14.27
C LYS A 238 -1.30 -17.87 -12.76
N GLN A 239 -1.53 -19.09 -12.25
CA GLN A 239 -1.65 -19.35 -10.81
C GLN A 239 -0.32 -19.16 -10.07
N MET A 240 0.81 -19.56 -10.66
CA MET A 240 2.15 -19.28 -10.12
C MET A 240 2.40 -17.76 -10.03
N MET A 241 2.07 -17.01 -11.09
CA MET A 241 2.19 -15.56 -11.09
C MET A 241 1.26 -14.90 -10.06
N TRP A 242 0.08 -15.46 -9.85
CA TRP A 242 -0.84 -15.00 -8.82
C TRP A 242 -0.25 -15.23 -7.43
N LEU A 243 0.25 -16.43 -7.16
CA LEU A 243 0.80 -16.79 -5.86
C LEU A 243 2.02 -15.94 -5.50
N ALA A 244 2.91 -15.71 -6.47
CA ALA A 244 4.05 -14.83 -6.29
C ALA A 244 3.62 -13.41 -5.94
N LYS A 245 2.58 -12.87 -6.58
CA LYS A 245 2.05 -11.53 -6.25
C LYS A 245 1.46 -11.41 -4.85
N SER A 246 0.97 -12.52 -4.29
CA SER A 246 0.38 -12.56 -2.95
C SER A 246 1.42 -12.62 -1.83
N HIS A 247 2.69 -12.88 -2.14
CA HIS A 247 3.79 -12.88 -1.17
C HIS A 247 4.59 -11.59 -1.32
N TYR A 248 4.48 -10.72 -0.32
CA TYR A 248 5.25 -9.50 -0.23
C TYR A 248 5.58 -9.24 1.23
N GLU A 249 6.78 -8.75 1.45
CA GLU A 249 7.18 -8.22 2.75
C GLU A 249 6.91 -6.71 2.75
N ILE A 250 6.43 -6.22 3.88
CA ILE A 250 6.19 -4.80 4.10
C ILE A 250 7.05 -4.35 5.26
N ASP A 251 7.71 -3.22 5.10
CA ASP A 251 8.39 -2.56 6.19
C ASP A 251 7.72 -1.21 6.48
N PHE A 252 7.63 -0.88 7.76
CA PHE A 252 7.14 0.41 8.21
C PHE A 252 8.32 1.17 8.81
N SER A 253 8.45 2.45 8.45
CA SER A 253 9.43 3.32 9.08
C SER A 253 9.29 3.27 10.61
N GLN A 254 10.42 3.15 11.29
CA GLN A 254 10.48 3.14 12.77
C GLN A 254 9.94 4.45 13.39
N ASP A 255 9.84 5.52 12.60
CA ASP A 255 9.29 6.81 13.02
C ASP A 255 7.74 6.85 12.96
N THR A 256 7.08 5.74 12.62
CA THR A 256 5.61 5.65 12.57
C THR A 256 5.05 4.89 13.76
N ASP A 257 4.02 5.47 14.37
CA ASP A 257 3.24 4.80 15.41
C ASP A 257 2.43 3.65 14.81
N ILE A 258 2.12 2.62 15.59
CA ILE A 258 1.30 1.49 15.14
C ILE A 258 -0.03 1.97 14.55
N SER A 259 -0.65 3.00 15.15
CA SER A 259 -1.93 3.53 14.68
C SER A 259 -1.89 4.22 13.32
N GLU A 260 -0.68 4.57 12.86
CA GLU A 260 -0.37 5.23 11.59
C GLU A 260 -0.01 4.24 10.47
N ARG A 261 0.16 2.94 10.82
CA ARG A 261 0.53 1.87 9.89
C ARG A 261 -0.69 1.28 9.20
N ILE A 262 -0.58 1.07 7.89
CA ILE A 262 -1.65 0.53 7.04
C ILE A 262 -1.06 -0.49 6.08
N ILE A 263 -1.69 -1.65 5.99
CA ILE A 263 -1.45 -2.62 4.91
C ILE A 263 -2.50 -2.35 3.83
N PHE A 264 -2.04 -1.76 2.73
CA PHE A 264 -2.89 -1.49 1.58
C PHE A 264 -2.70 -2.58 0.52
N PRO A 265 -3.76 -2.99 -0.22
CA PRO A 265 -3.64 -3.99 -1.27
C PRO A 265 -2.57 -3.65 -2.31
N VAL A 266 -1.66 -4.60 -2.54
CA VAL A 266 -0.61 -4.46 -3.54
C VAL A 266 -1.13 -4.87 -4.93
N SER A 267 -2.17 -5.70 -4.96
CA SER A 267 -2.77 -6.23 -6.19
C SER A 267 -4.29 -6.02 -6.28
N LYS A 268 -4.81 -6.05 -7.53
CA LYS A 268 -6.27 -6.05 -7.78
C LYS A 268 -6.98 -7.28 -7.21
N THR A 269 -6.25 -8.36 -6.90
CA THR A 269 -6.83 -9.56 -6.32
C THR A 269 -7.07 -9.42 -4.81
N GLU A 270 -6.28 -8.57 -4.14
CA GLU A 270 -6.45 -8.24 -2.72
C GLU A 270 -7.46 -7.11 -2.49
N SER A 271 -7.76 -6.31 -3.51
CA SER A 271 -8.63 -5.15 -3.37
C SER A 271 -10.06 -5.49 -2.91
N ASN A 272 -10.52 -6.71 -3.16
CA ASN A 272 -11.86 -7.19 -2.80
C ASN A 272 -11.92 -7.95 -1.47
N GLY A 273 -10.82 -8.06 -0.74
CA GLY A 273 -10.82 -8.80 0.53
C GLY A 273 -9.44 -9.21 0.99
N ILE A 274 -8.60 -8.23 1.34
CA ILE A 274 -7.49 -8.49 2.26
C ILE A 274 -8.11 -8.85 3.62
N GLU A 275 -7.73 -10.00 4.17
CA GLU A 275 -8.14 -10.49 5.49
C GLU A 275 -6.94 -10.60 6.41
#